data_AF-A0A448XI64-F1
#
_entry.id   AF-A0A448XI64-F1
#
_cell.length_a   1.000
_cell.length_b   1.000
_cell.length_c   1.000
_cell.angle_alpha   90.00
_cell.angle_beta   90.00
_cell.angle_gamma   90.00
#
_symmetry.space_group_name_H-M   'P 1'
#
loop_
_entity.id
_entity.type
_entity.pdbx_description
1 polymer ?
#
loop_
_entity_poly.entity_id
_entity_poly.type
_entity_poly.pdbx_seq_one_letter_code
_entity_poly.pdbx_strand_id
1 'polypeptide(L)'
;MATISRCWFEATTQRMVDFELVEDMIATFHTFSPEFLAAVIQLTDQNGSTSLHYAVGHGAWPLVSVILDTGYAPVNHLNLAGFSPIMIATISHRK
;
A
#
# COMPACT_ATOMS: atom_id res chain seq x y z
N MET A 1 -6.25 -8.92 19.72
CA MET A 1 -6.85 -7.86 18.89
C MET A 1 -5.87 -7.51 17.78
N ALA A 2 -6.25 -7.66 16.51
CA ALA A 2 -5.46 -7.18 15.39
C ALA A 2 -5.56 -5.65 15.31
N THR A 3 -4.45 -4.94 15.11
CA THR A 3 -4.48 -3.51 14.82
C THR A 3 -4.80 -3.30 13.34
N ILE A 4 -5.44 -2.17 12.99
CA ILE A 4 -5.80 -1.84 11.61
C ILE A 4 -4.58 -1.87 10.67
N SER A 5 -3.43 -1.44 11.17
CA SER A 5 -2.15 -1.51 10.47
C SER A 5 -1.77 -2.93 10.11
N ARG A 6 -1.89 -3.89 11.05
CA ARG A 6 -1.60 -5.29 10.77
C ARG A 6 -2.52 -5.85 9.69
N CYS A 7 -3.84 -5.62 9.80
CA CYS A 7 -4.79 -6.11 8.79
C CYS A 7 -4.51 -5.51 7.40
N TRP A 8 -4.22 -4.21 7.34
CA TRP A 8 -3.90 -3.53 6.09
C TRP A 8 -2.64 -4.09 5.41
N PHE A 9 -1.56 -4.25 6.17
CA PHE A 9 -0.32 -4.83 5.63
C PHE A 9 -0.49 -6.32 5.29
N GLU A 10 -1.24 -7.08 6.07
CA GLU A 10 -1.56 -8.48 5.75
C GLU A 10 -2.36 -8.60 4.45
N ALA A 11 -3.29 -7.70 4.16
CA ALA A 11 -4.06 -7.72 2.92
C ALA A 11 -3.24 -7.30 1.69
N THR A 12 -2.32 -6.34 1.85
CA THR A 12 -1.65 -5.68 0.72
C THR A 12 -0.24 -6.20 0.40
N THR A 13 0.42 -6.88 1.32
CA THR A 13 1.84 -7.31 1.14
C THR A 13 2.01 -8.80 0.84
N GLN A 14 0.92 -9.55 0.76
CA GLN A 14 0.97 -10.97 0.41
C GLN A 14 1.31 -11.21 -1.07
N ARG A 15 1.91 -12.38 -1.34
CA ARG A 15 2.30 -12.80 -2.70
C ARG A 15 1.09 -13.00 -3.63
N MET A 16 -0.05 -13.39 -3.06
CA MET A 16 -1.34 -13.40 -3.74
C MET A 16 -2.23 -12.41 -3.01
N VAL A 17 -2.52 -11.30 -3.67
CA VAL A 17 -3.38 -10.25 -3.14
C VAL A 17 -4.82 -10.60 -3.49
N ASP A 18 -5.69 -10.60 -2.49
CA ASP A 18 -7.13 -10.64 -2.69
C ASP A 18 -7.63 -9.22 -2.97
N PHE A 19 -7.85 -8.92 -4.25
CA PHE A 19 -8.23 -7.58 -4.69
C PHE A 19 -9.62 -7.18 -4.20
N GLU A 20 -10.56 -8.12 -4.14
CA GLU A 20 -11.93 -7.88 -3.69
C GLU A 20 -11.92 -7.44 -2.23
N LEU A 21 -11.13 -8.12 -1.39
CA LEU A 21 -10.93 -7.73 0.01
C LEU A 21 -10.32 -6.33 0.15
N VAL A 22 -9.30 -6.00 -0.65
CA VAL A 22 -8.63 -4.68 -0.56
C VAL A 22 -9.58 -3.56 -0.99
N GLU A 23 -10.34 -3.74 -2.06
CA GLU A 23 -11.34 -2.77 -2.52
C GLU A 23 -12.44 -2.57 -1.48
N ASP A 24 -12.97 -3.65 -0.88
CA ASP A 24 -13.95 -3.58 0.19
C ASP A 24 -13.41 -2.85 1.42
N MET A 25 -12.15 -3.09 1.80
CA MET A 25 -11.49 -2.36 2.88
C MET A 25 -11.41 -0.87 2.58
N ILE A 26 -10.96 -0.49 1.37
CA ILE A 26 -10.86 0.92 0.96
C ILE A 26 -12.24 1.59 0.97
N ALA A 27 -13.27 0.93 0.41
CA ALA A 27 -14.63 1.44 0.40
C ALA A 27 -15.19 1.61 1.82
N THR A 28 -14.94 0.64 2.70
CA THR A 28 -15.37 0.70 4.11
C THR A 28 -14.67 1.85 4.84
N PHE A 29 -13.36 2.02 4.66
CA PHE A 29 -12.60 3.09 5.31
C PHE A 29 -12.98 4.47 4.79
N HIS A 30 -13.20 4.60 3.48
CA HIS A 30 -13.71 5.83 2.87
C HIS A 30 -15.09 6.20 3.42
N THR A 31 -15.98 5.21 3.58
CA THR A 31 -17.32 5.40 4.16
C THR A 31 -17.26 5.83 5.62
N PHE A 32 -16.27 5.35 6.38
CA PHE A 32 -16.04 5.79 7.75
C PHE A 32 -15.53 7.25 7.80
N SER A 33 -14.47 7.56 7.06
CA SER A 33 -13.96 8.92 6.86
C SER A 33 -12.85 8.93 5.77
N PRO A 34 -12.84 9.91 4.86
CA PRO A 34 -11.74 10.08 3.89
C PRO A 34 -10.37 10.28 4.56
N GLU A 35 -10.32 11.01 5.68
CA GLU A 35 -9.11 11.22 6.48
C GLU A 35 -8.60 9.92 7.10
N PHE A 36 -9.52 9.05 7.52
CA PHE A 36 -9.17 7.74 8.03
C PHE A 36 -8.57 6.85 6.93
N LEU A 37 -9.18 6.82 5.74
CA LEU A 37 -8.60 6.13 4.59
C LEU A 37 -7.20 6.68 4.27
N ALA A 38 -7.04 8.00 4.23
CA ALA A 38 -5.74 8.62 3.99
C ALA A 38 -4.68 8.18 5.01
N ALA A 39 -5.03 8.17 6.30
CA ALA A 39 -4.15 7.73 7.36
C ALA A 39 -3.75 6.25 7.20
N VAL A 40 -4.69 5.38 6.80
CA VAL A 40 -4.42 3.94 6.56
C VAL A 40 -3.51 3.74 5.35
N ILE A 41 -3.78 4.42 4.22
CA ILE A 41 -2.98 4.32 2.99
C ILE A 41 -1.54 4.81 3.23
N GLN A 42 -1.36 5.80 4.10
CA GLN A 42 -0.05 6.38 4.43
C GLN A 42 0.69 5.64 5.55
N LEU A 43 0.12 4.56 6.10
CA LEU A 43 0.80 3.77 7.11
C LEU A 43 2.14 3.24 6.60
N THR A 44 3.12 3.26 7.50
CA THR A 44 4.42 2.63 7.31
C THR A 44 4.57 1.45 8.25
N ASP A 45 5.31 0.45 7.80
CA ASP A 45 5.74 -0.66 8.65
C ASP A 45 7.04 -0.32 9.41
N GLN A 46 7.64 -1.32 10.03
CA GLN A 46 8.89 -1.21 10.78
C GLN A 46 10.09 -0.77 9.91
N ASN A 47 10.00 -0.97 8.59
CA ASN A 47 11.02 -0.58 7.62
C ASN A 47 10.77 0.83 7.06
N GLY A 48 9.76 1.55 7.54
CA GLY A 48 9.32 2.81 6.94
C GLY A 48 8.67 2.60 5.55
N SER A 49 8.32 1.36 5.19
CA SER A 49 7.76 1.02 3.89
C SER A 49 6.24 1.08 3.97
N THR A 50 5.63 1.72 2.99
CA THR A 50 4.17 1.74 2.80
C THR A 50 3.70 0.52 2.01
N SER A 51 2.40 0.26 1.99
CA SER A 51 1.82 -0.79 1.12
C SER A 51 2.19 -0.59 -0.36
N LEU A 52 2.31 0.66 -0.82
CA LEU A 52 2.74 0.97 -2.18
C LEU A 52 4.16 0.48 -2.48
N HIS A 53 5.11 0.57 -1.53
CA HIS A 53 6.48 0.04 -1.71
C HIS A 53 6.45 -1.46 -2.01
N TYR A 54 5.64 -2.20 -1.26
CA TYR A 54 5.50 -3.64 -1.43
C TYR A 54 4.77 -3.99 -2.72
N ALA A 55 3.68 -3.30 -3.04
CA ALA A 55 2.91 -3.54 -4.25
C ALA A 55 3.77 -3.41 -5.52
N VAL A 56 4.59 -2.36 -5.62
CA VAL A 56 5.51 -2.19 -6.77
C VAL A 56 6.64 -3.21 -6.76
N GLY A 57 7.17 -3.57 -5.58
CA GLY A 57 8.27 -4.52 -5.44
C GLY A 57 7.88 -5.94 -5.86
N HIS A 58 6.61 -6.30 -5.64
CA HIS A 58 6.04 -7.56 -6.08
C HIS A 58 5.51 -7.52 -7.52
N GLY A 59 5.48 -6.36 -8.17
CA GLY A 59 4.87 -6.20 -9.49
C GLY A 59 3.35 -6.39 -9.49
N ALA A 60 2.68 -6.15 -8.36
CA ALA A 60 1.24 -6.26 -8.21
C ALA A 60 0.53 -5.04 -8.80
N TRP A 61 0.65 -4.83 -10.12
CA TRP A 61 0.17 -3.62 -10.81
C TRP A 61 -1.32 -3.30 -10.60
N PRO A 62 -2.24 -4.27 -10.53
CA PRO A 62 -3.63 -3.94 -10.21
C PRO A 62 -3.78 -3.33 -8.80
N LEU A 63 -3.00 -3.81 -7.82
CA LEU A 63 -3.01 -3.26 -6.45
C LEU A 63 -2.37 -1.87 -6.44
N VAL A 64 -1.31 -1.67 -7.22
CA VAL A 64 -0.70 -0.35 -7.41
C VAL A 64 -1.74 0.63 -7.94
N SER A 65 -2.55 0.25 -8.94
CA SER A 65 -3.63 1.11 -9.45
C SER A 65 -4.62 1.44 -8.35
N VAL A 66 -5.18 0.44 -7.67
CA VAL A 66 -6.17 0.64 -6.61
C VAL A 66 -5.66 1.56 -5.49
N ILE A 67 -4.40 1.41 -5.06
CA ILE A 67 -3.78 2.27 -4.05
C ILE A 67 -3.61 3.71 -4.57
N LEU A 68 -3.17 3.89 -5.81
CA LEU A 68 -2.98 5.21 -6.42
C LEU A 68 -4.31 5.92 -6.68
N ASP A 69 -5.35 5.18 -7.06
CA ASP A 69 -6.69 5.68 -7.35
C ASP A 69 -7.35 6.26 -6.09
N THR A 70 -6.89 5.90 -4.88
CA THR A 70 -7.31 6.56 -3.64
C THR A 70 -6.89 8.03 -3.54
N GLY A 71 -5.84 8.45 -4.28
CA GLY A 71 -5.28 9.79 -4.22
C GLY A 71 -4.45 10.13 -2.96
N TYR A 72 -4.37 9.22 -1.99
CA TYR A 72 -3.68 9.45 -0.71
C TYR A 72 -2.29 8.83 -0.63
N ALA A 73 -1.90 8.05 -1.63
CA ALA A 73 -0.66 7.28 -1.63
C ALA A 73 0.59 8.18 -1.71
N PRO A 74 1.54 8.04 -0.77
CA PRO A 74 2.72 8.90 -0.73
C PRO A 74 3.82 8.37 -1.68
N VAL A 75 3.68 8.65 -2.98
CA VAL A 75 4.54 8.11 -4.06
C VAL A 75 6.03 8.46 -3.97
N ASN A 76 6.37 9.50 -3.23
CA ASN A 76 7.75 9.98 -3.04
C ASN A 76 8.30 9.70 -1.63
N HIS A 77 7.53 9.03 -0.77
CA HIS A 77 8.00 8.69 0.59
C HIS A 77 9.21 7.77 0.52
N LEU A 78 10.28 8.08 1.23
CA LEU A 78 11.46 7.23 1.33
C LEU A 78 11.30 6.30 2.54
N ASN A 79 11.46 5.00 2.32
CA ASN A 79 11.60 4.06 3.41
C ASN A 79 12.95 4.22 4.13
N LEU A 80 13.18 3.44 5.19
CA LEU A 80 14.44 3.50 5.96
C LEU A 80 15.68 3.09 5.16
N ALA A 81 15.50 2.40 4.04
CA ALA A 81 16.58 2.07 3.10
C ALA A 81 16.86 3.21 2.09
N GLY A 82 16.10 4.30 2.14
CA GLY A 82 16.27 5.47 1.26
C GLY A 82 15.63 5.31 -0.12
N PHE A 83 14.73 4.35 -0.31
CA PHE A 83 14.03 4.13 -1.58
C PHE A 83 12.58 4.57 -1.50
N SER A 84 12.12 5.27 -2.54
CA SER A 84 10.69 5.51 -2.76
C SER A 84 10.03 4.35 -3.51
N PRO A 85 8.68 4.25 -3.49
CA PRO A 85 7.98 3.26 -4.31
C PRO A 85 8.37 3.38 -5.79
N ILE A 86 8.43 4.60 -6.35
CA ILE A 86 8.79 4.76 -7.75
C ILE A 86 10.21 4.26 -8.05
N MET A 87 11.18 4.48 -7.15
CA MET A 87 12.53 3.92 -7.30
C MET A 87 12.49 2.38 -7.31
N ILE A 88 11.76 1.77 -6.37
CA ILE A 88 11.61 0.31 -6.31
C ILE A 88 11.01 -0.22 -7.61
N ALA A 89 9.98 0.42 -8.18
CA ALA A 89 9.37 -0.01 -9.43
C ALA A 89 10.40 -0.11 -10.57
N THR A 90 11.31 0.86 -10.68
CA THR A 90 12.36 0.86 -11.73
C THR A 90 13.40 -0.24 -11.56
N ILE A 91 13.66 -0.66 -10.32
CA ILE A 91 14.64 -1.70 -9.99
C ILE A 91 14.02 -3.09 -10.12
N SER A 92 12.74 -3.22 -9.77
CA SER A 92 11.99 -4.49 -9.73
C SER A 92 11.60 -4.99 -11.12
N HIS A 93 11.42 -4.09 -12.09
CA HIS A 93 11.06 -4.39 -13.49
C HIS A 93 12.16 -5.04 -14.34
N ARG A 94 13.35 -5.34 -13.78
CA ARG A 94 14.48 -5.96 -14.51
C ARG A 94 14.52 -7.49 -14.46
N LYS A 95 13.41 -8.16 -14.12
CA LYS A 95 13.32 -9.64 -14.13
C LYS A 95 12.56 -10.15 -15.34
#